data_AF-A0A1N7DN98-F1
#
_entry.id   AF-A0A1N7DN98-F1
#
_cell.length_a   1.000
_cell.length_b   1.000
_cell.length_c   1.000
_cell.angle_alpha   90.00
_cell.angle_beta   90.00
_cell.angle_gamma   90.00
#
_symmetry.space_group_name_H-M   'P 1'
#
loop_
_entity.id
_entity.type
_entity.pdbx_description
1 polymer ?
#
loop_
_entity_poly.entity_id
_entity_poly.type
_entity_poly.pdbx_seq_one_letter_code
_entity_poly.pdbx_strand_id
1 'polypeptide(L)'
;MTLTVSPSAPLGEVDLDALLVRAATGDCDAFVAFYDATSPRVYAVLLTLTRDADTAASLLEGIYVEAWERMRGRSAPPCPGMEWMSLIAHRHASGRR
;
A
#
# COMPACT_ATOMS: atom_id res chain seq x y z
N MET A 1 -13.16 -7.92 -25.40
CA MET A 1 -12.12 -7.59 -24.40
C MET A 1 -12.84 -6.97 -23.21
N THR A 2 -13.33 -7.80 -22.30
CA THR A 2 -14.19 -7.40 -21.17
C THR A 2 -13.33 -7.16 -19.94
N LEU A 3 -13.04 -5.90 -19.64
CA LEU A 3 -12.61 -5.50 -18.30
C LEU A 3 -13.88 -5.42 -17.44
N THR A 4 -14.11 -6.46 -16.64
CA THR A 4 -15.09 -6.41 -15.55
C THR A 4 -14.51 -5.56 -14.44
N VAL A 5 -14.76 -4.25 -14.47
CA VAL A 5 -14.67 -3.46 -13.24
C VAL A 5 -15.88 -3.85 -12.40
N SER A 6 -15.68 -4.71 -11.41
CA SER A 6 -16.71 -4.98 -10.41
C SER A 6 -16.93 -3.70 -9.60
N PRO A 7 -18.14 -3.12 -9.56
CA PRO A 7 -18.48 -2.12 -8.57
C PRO A 7 -18.64 -2.84 -7.22
N SER A 8 -17.59 -2.84 -6.39
CA SER A 8 -17.70 -3.23 -4.98
C SER A 8 -18.56 -2.20 -4.24
N ALA A 9 -19.41 -2.70 -3.35
CA ALA A 9 -20.60 -2.04 -2.80
C ALA A 9 -20.29 -0.84 -1.85
N PRO A 10 -21.28 0.02 -1.52
CA PRO A 10 -21.04 1.22 -0.73
C PRO A 10 -21.10 0.93 0.78
N LEU A 11 -19.93 0.77 1.41
CA LEU A 11 -19.78 0.87 2.86
C LEU A 11 -18.76 1.96 3.22
N GLY A 12 -18.99 3.23 2.83
CA GLY A 12 -18.02 4.30 3.13
C GLY A 12 -16.59 3.89 2.78
N GLU A 13 -16.45 3.13 1.69
CA GLU A 13 -15.27 2.37 1.32
C GLU A 13 -14.23 3.41 0.89
N VAL A 14 -13.21 3.60 1.71
CA VAL A 14 -12.13 4.55 1.43
C VAL A 14 -11.55 4.20 0.08
N ASP A 15 -11.77 5.07 -0.91
CA ASP A 15 -11.30 4.86 -2.27
C ASP A 15 -9.78 5.00 -2.29
N LEU A 16 -9.11 3.86 -2.11
CA LEU A 16 -7.65 3.77 -2.05
C LEU A 16 -7.00 4.30 -3.32
N ASP A 17 -7.67 4.17 -4.48
CA ASP A 17 -7.14 4.65 -5.76
C ASP A 17 -7.19 6.17 -5.83
N ALA A 18 -8.31 6.77 -5.42
CA ALA A 18 -8.45 8.22 -5.31
C ALA A 18 -7.44 8.82 -4.32
N LEU A 19 -7.18 8.15 -3.19
CA LEU A 19 -6.15 8.55 -2.24
C LEU A 19 -4.74 8.49 -2.83
N LEU A 20 -4.43 7.43 -3.60
CA LEU A 20 -3.14 7.29 -4.26
C LEU A 20 -2.92 8.35 -5.35
N VAL A 21 -3.95 8.69 -6.12
CA VAL A 21 -3.88 9.77 -7.13
C VAL A 21 -3.59 11.11 -6.45
N ARG A 22 -4.27 11.41 -5.33
CA ARG A 22 -4.00 12.63 -4.55
C ARG A 22 -2.61 12.62 -3.94
N ALA A 23 -2.20 11.51 -3.33
CA ALA A 23 -0.87 11.34 -2.76
C ALA A 23 0.25 11.52 -3.80
N ALA A 24 0.04 11.07 -5.04
CA ALA A 24 0.98 11.27 -6.15
C ALA A 24 1.18 12.75 -6.53
N THR A 25 0.24 13.64 -6.18
CA THR A 25 0.40 15.09 -6.34
C THR A 25 1.16 15.76 -5.19
N GLY A 26 1.56 14.99 -4.17
CA GLY A 26 2.22 15.48 -2.95
C GLY A 26 1.26 15.69 -1.77
N ASP A 27 0.00 15.26 -1.87
CA ASP A 27 -0.98 15.36 -0.78
C ASP A 27 -0.63 14.35 0.34
N CYS A 28 0.02 14.86 1.40
CA CYS A 28 0.41 14.06 2.57
C CYS A 28 -0.80 13.48 3.31
N ASP A 29 -1.91 14.22 3.39
CA ASP A 29 -3.11 13.79 4.12
C ASP A 29 -3.78 12.61 3.44
N ALA A 30 -3.84 12.65 2.10
CA ALA A 30 -4.32 11.52 1.30
C ALA A 30 -3.47 10.26 1.50
N PHE A 31 -2.15 10.39 1.65
CA PHE A 31 -1.29 9.25 1.94
C PHE A 31 -1.44 8.72 3.36
N VAL A 32 -1.65 9.59 4.35
CA VAL A 32 -1.96 9.17 5.73
C VAL A 32 -3.26 8.37 5.77
N ALA A 33 -4.31 8.84 5.09
CA ALA A 33 -5.57 8.09 4.98
C ALA A 33 -5.38 6.73 4.30
N PHE A 34 -4.50 6.64 3.29
CA PHE A 34 -4.15 5.38 2.63
C PHE A 34 -3.41 4.44 3.59
N TYR A 35 -2.45 4.97 4.35
CA TYR A 35 -1.72 4.24 5.38
C TYR A 35 -2.67 3.69 6.46
N ASP A 36 -3.57 4.50 7.01
CA ASP A 36 -4.51 4.07 8.05
C ASP A 36 -5.44 2.96 7.57
N ALA A 37 -5.88 3.03 6.31
CA ALA A 37 -6.76 2.03 5.72
C ALA A 37 -6.04 0.69 5.42
N THR A 38 -4.73 0.70 5.18
CA THR A 38 -4.00 -0.48 4.68
C THR A 38 -3.01 -1.09 5.69
N SER A 39 -2.48 -0.30 6.63
CA SER A 39 -1.47 -0.71 7.59
C SER A 39 -1.87 -1.88 8.50
N PRO A 40 -3.12 -2.02 9.01
CA PRO A 40 -3.47 -3.14 9.88
C PRO A 40 -3.39 -4.48 9.17
N ARG A 41 -3.82 -4.52 7.89
CA ARG A 41 -3.81 -5.74 7.08
C ARG A 41 -2.39 -6.12 6.68
N VAL A 42 -1.58 -5.15 6.27
CA VAL A 42 -0.18 -5.39 5.88
C VAL A 42 0.63 -5.85 7.09
N TYR A 43 0.44 -5.22 8.26
CA TYR A 43 1.10 -5.62 9.49
C TYR A 43 0.75 -7.05 9.91
N ALA A 44 -0.53 -7.46 9.80
CA ALA A 44 -0.95 -8.83 10.09
C ALA A 44 -0.26 -9.88 9.17
N VAL A 45 -0.11 -9.55 7.88
CA VAL A 45 0.63 -10.41 6.93
C VAL A 45 2.11 -10.49 7.30
N LEU A 46 2.75 -9.36 7.60
CA LEU A 46 4.16 -9.31 7.99
C LEU A 46 4.40 -10.11 9.28
N LEU A 47 3.57 -9.93 10.30
CA LEU A 47 3.62 -10.71 11.54
C LEU A 47 3.51 -12.21 11.28
N THR A 48 2.65 -12.63 10.35
CA THR A 48 2.48 -14.04 10.03
C THR A 48 3.72 -14.63 9.36
N LEU A 49 4.43 -13.83 8.55
CA LEU A 49 5.62 -14.24 7.81
C LEU A 49 6.89 -14.21 8.67
N THR A 50 7.10 -13.14 9.43
CA THR A 50 8.30 -12.96 10.26
C THR A 50 8.20 -13.69 11.59
N ARG A 51 6.98 -13.86 12.11
CA ARG A 51 6.70 -14.32 13.49
C ARG A 51 7.40 -13.50 14.57
N ASP A 52 7.79 -12.27 14.23
CA ASP A 52 8.50 -11.34 15.10
C ASP A 52 7.94 -9.94 14.90
N ALA A 53 7.48 -9.33 15.99
CA ALA A 53 6.76 -8.06 15.96
C ALA A 53 7.66 -6.87 15.64
N ASP A 54 8.92 -6.90 16.08
CA ASP A 54 9.91 -5.85 15.83
C ASP A 54 10.30 -5.81 14.35
N THR A 55 10.63 -6.99 13.80
CA THR A 55 10.89 -7.18 12.37
C THR A 55 9.69 -6.79 11.53
N ALA A 56 8.47 -7.16 11.94
CA ALA A 56 7.25 -6.79 11.21
C ALA A 56 7.03 -5.27 11.20
N ALA A 57 7.26 -4.58 12.32
CA ALA A 57 7.12 -3.13 12.41
C ALA A 57 8.16 -2.40 11.54
N SER A 58 9.42 -2.83 11.59
CA SER A 58 10.49 -2.25 10.75
C SER A 58 10.23 -2.46 9.26
N LEU A 59 9.72 -3.63 8.87
CA LEU A 59 9.33 -3.88 7.48
C LEU A 59 8.14 -3.01 7.06
N LEU A 60 7.14 -2.83 7.92
CA LEU A 60 5.98 -1.98 7.65
C LEU A 60 6.42 -0.54 7.36
N GLU A 61 7.26 0.04 8.22
CA GLU A 61 7.80 1.39 8.03
C GLU A 61 8.54 1.52 6.69
N GLY A 62 9.47 0.59 6.42
CA GLY A 62 10.24 0.59 5.17
C GLY A 62 9.36 0.52 3.91
N ILE A 63 8.32 -0.32 3.94
CA ILE A 63 7.35 -0.47 2.84
C ILE A 63 6.64 0.86 2.56
N TYR A 64 6.16 1.56 3.59
CA TYR A 64 5.43 2.82 3.39
C TYR A 64 6.33 4.01 3.04
N VAL A 65 7.57 4.06 3.58
CA VAL A 65 8.56 5.06 3.15
C VAL A 65 8.91 4.86 1.67
N GLU A 66 9.16 3.63 1.24
CA GLU A 66 9.46 3.32 -0.16
C GLU A 66 8.24 3.61 -1.07
N ALA A 67 7.02 3.33 -0.59
CA ALA A 67 5.79 3.70 -1.27
C ALA A 67 5.72 5.22 -1.50
N TRP A 68 5.87 6.02 -0.44
CA TRP A 68 5.81 7.48 -0.50
C TRP A 68 6.82 8.07 -1.51
N GLU A 69 8.09 7.63 -1.44
CA GLU A 69 9.15 8.08 -2.35
C GLU A 69 8.83 7.77 -3.82
N ARG A 70 8.25 6.59 -4.09
CA ARG A 70 7.85 6.21 -5.46
C ARG A 70 6.70 7.07 -6.00
N MET A 71 5.75 7.46 -5.15
CA MET A 71 4.62 8.30 -5.57
C MET A 71 5.04 9.74 -5.83
N ARG A 72 5.96 10.30 -5.05
CA ARG A 72 6.46 11.67 -5.26
C ARG A 72 7.23 11.87 -6.57
N GLY A 73 7.68 10.79 -7.21
CA GLY A 73 8.50 10.82 -8.42
C GLY A 73 7.82 10.35 -9.71
N ARG A 74 6.63 9.73 -9.65
CA ARG A 74 5.89 9.22 -10.82
C ARG A 74 4.39 9.40 -10.63
N SER A 75 3.72 9.96 -11.64
CA SER A 75 2.25 9.96 -11.76
C SER A 75 1.72 8.57 -11.43
N ALA A 76 0.83 8.49 -10.44
CA ALA A 76 -0.03 7.40 -9.99
C ALA A 76 0.44 5.94 -10.21
N PRO A 77 0.29 5.04 -9.22
CA PRO A 77 0.68 3.65 -9.41
C PRO A 77 -0.03 3.02 -10.63
N PRO A 78 0.66 2.20 -11.43
CA PRO A 78 0.11 1.60 -12.65
C PRO A 78 -0.94 0.50 -12.39
N CYS A 79 -1.24 0.21 -11.12
CA CYS A 79 -2.15 -0.84 -10.67
C CYS A 79 -2.90 -0.40 -9.40
N PRO A 80 -4.05 -1.03 -9.08
CA PRO A 80 -4.80 -0.76 -7.85
C PRO A 80 -3.93 -0.88 -6.59
N GLY A 81 -4.20 -0.04 -5.59
CA GLY A 81 -3.35 0.10 -4.40
C GLY A 81 -2.98 -1.20 -3.67
N MET A 82 -3.87 -2.19 -3.64
CA MET A 82 -3.60 -3.51 -3.04
C MET A 82 -2.58 -4.34 -3.83
N GLU A 83 -2.63 -4.34 -5.16
CA GLU A 83 -1.64 -5.05 -6.00
C GLU A 83 -0.25 -4.42 -5.87
N TRP A 84 -0.21 -3.10 -5.76
CA TRP A 84 1.04 -2.37 -5.58
C TRP A 84 1.68 -2.65 -4.22
N MET A 85 0.87 -2.72 -3.15
CA MET A 85 1.34 -3.12 -1.82
C MET A 85 1.87 -4.56 -1.80
N SER A 86 1.22 -5.50 -2.51
CA SER A 86 1.74 -6.87 -2.67
C SER A 86 3.09 -6.90 -3.39
N LEU A 87 3.29 -6.05 -4.40
CA LEU A 87 4.55 -5.95 -5.13
C LEU A 87 5.70 -5.43 -4.24
N ILE A 88 5.43 -4.42 -3.40
CA ILE A 88 6.43 -3.87 -2.47
C ILE A 88 6.75 -4.88 -1.36
N ALA A 89 5.74 -5.54 -0.79
CA ALA A 89 5.93 -6.57 0.24
C ALA A 89 6.77 -7.76 -0.28
N HIS A 90 6.55 -8.20 -1.52
CA HIS A 90 7.32 -9.28 -2.14
C HIS A 90 8.81 -8.91 -2.33
N ARG A 91 9.10 -7.65 -2.71
CA ARG A 91 10.47 -7.13 -2.82
C ARG A 91 11.19 -7.06 -1.47
N HIS A 92 10.50 -6.60 -0.43
CA HIS A 92 11.05 -6.57 0.93
C HIS A 92 11.36 -7.96 1.47
N ALA A 93 10.49 -8.94 1.19
CA ALA A 93 10.74 -10.34 1.57
C ALA A 93 11.91 -10.98 0.80
N SER A 94 12.22 -10.51 -0.41
CA SER A 94 13.29 -11.04 -1.26
C SER A 94 14.64 -10.33 -1.11
N GLY A 95 14.66 -9.12 -0.55
CA GLY A 95 15.88 -8.31 -0.34
C GLY A 95 16.75 -8.71 0.86
N ARG A 96 16.28 -9.61 1.73
CA ARG A 96 17.09 -10.21 2.81
C ARG A 96 17.33 -11.70 2.51
N ARG A 97 18.35 -11.96 1.69
CA ARG A 97 19.12 -13.21 1.71
C ARG A 97 20.47 -12.96 2.36
#